data_AF-A0A954Y3B2-F1
#
_entry.id   AF-A0A954Y3B2-F1
#
_cell.length_a   1.000
_cell.length_b   1.000
_cell.length_c   1.000
_cell.angle_alpha   90.00
_cell.angle_beta   90.00
_cell.angle_gamma   90.00
#
_symmetry.space_group_name_H-M   'P 1'
#
loop_
_entity.id
_entity.type
_entity.pdbx_description
1 polymer ?
#
loop_
_entity_poly.entity_id
_entity_poly.type
_entity_poly.pdbx_seq_one_letter_code
_entity_poly.pdbx_strand_id
1 'polypeptide(L)'
;MPEEFAPLPENIRSVQPGGGKCYAIELAWGRWRRWWLKTFRGGYIRRMAELREGSADGAPHGVLDPRDLKYCSTLCTARWAPEHDPFRWRDNLPFTRWGLAELQLMGYPLAAATIALAALCCGPWRWLAIVPGVMLGLVLWFFRDPQRIVPQSPEAIVSPADGTIAEVVELDHYDFLDGPAVRIGIFLSIFNVHVNRAPRAATVVAMDYKPGEFLNA
;
A
#
# COMPACT_ATOMS: atom_id res chain seq x y z
N MET A 1 -23.58 -7.41 14.73
CA MET A 1 -22.46 -6.74 14.04
C MET A 1 -22.55 -5.28 14.41
N PRO A 2 -21.49 -4.57 14.81
CA PRO A 2 -21.53 -3.12 14.78
C PRO A 2 -21.60 -2.73 13.30
N GLU A 3 -22.75 -2.24 12.87
CA GLU A 3 -23.02 -1.79 11.49
C GLU A 3 -22.37 -0.44 11.17
N GLU A 4 -21.68 0.16 12.14
CA GLU A 4 -21.08 1.48 12.04
C GLU A 4 -19.57 1.36 12.25
N PHE A 5 -18.80 1.56 11.18
CA PHE A 5 -17.36 1.74 11.31
C PHE A 5 -17.12 3.00 12.13
N ALA A 6 -16.34 2.89 13.21
CA ALA A 6 -15.90 4.09 13.90
C ALA A 6 -15.21 5.01 12.88
N PRO A 7 -15.59 6.30 12.80
CA PRO A 7 -14.90 7.23 11.93
C PRO A 7 -13.41 7.24 12.30
N LEU A 8 -12.54 7.51 11.32
CA LEU A 8 -11.13 7.75 11.66
C LEU A 8 -11.04 8.82 12.74
N PRO A 9 -10.11 8.68 13.69
CA PRO A 9 -9.73 9.79 14.56
C PRO A 9 -9.49 11.05 13.74
N GLU A 10 -9.86 12.22 14.26
CA GLU A 10 -9.76 13.49 13.51
C GLU A 10 -8.34 13.80 12.99
N ASN A 11 -7.31 13.26 13.66
CA ASN A 11 -5.91 13.38 13.27
C ASN A 11 -5.49 12.45 12.11
N ILE A 12 -6.32 11.48 11.71
CA ILE A 12 -6.05 10.53 10.63
C ILE A 12 -7.02 10.81 9.49
N ARG A 13 -6.50 11.23 8.34
CA ARG A 13 -7.31 11.55 7.15
C ARG A 13 -7.26 10.47 6.06
N SER A 14 -6.40 9.47 6.23
CA SER A 14 -6.28 8.32 5.33
C SER A 14 -5.53 7.18 6.01
N VAL A 15 -5.59 5.99 5.43
CA VAL A 15 -4.82 4.81 5.89
C VAL A 15 -3.29 4.99 5.77
N GLN A 16 -2.82 6.07 5.13
CA GLN A 16 -1.43 6.53 5.16
C GLN A 16 -1.33 7.82 6.00
N PRO A 17 -1.43 7.73 7.34
CA PRO A 17 -1.50 8.90 8.20
C PRO A 17 -0.28 9.82 8.12
N GLY A 18 0.91 9.25 7.89
CA GLY A 18 2.16 10.02 7.72
C GLY A 18 2.26 10.81 6.41
N GLY A 19 1.34 10.59 5.45
CA GLY A 19 1.32 11.27 4.16
C GLY A 19 2.61 11.08 3.35
N GLY A 20 3.14 12.18 2.80
CA GLY A 20 4.38 12.21 2.02
C GLY A 20 4.21 12.79 0.61
N LYS A 21 5.34 13.07 -0.07
CA LYS A 21 5.33 13.67 -1.41
C LYS A 21 4.71 12.73 -2.46
N CYS A 22 5.04 11.45 -2.44
CA CYS A 22 4.47 10.47 -3.37
C CYS A 22 2.95 10.34 -3.17
N TYR A 23 2.50 10.25 -1.92
CA TYR A 23 1.08 10.26 -1.55
C TYR A 23 0.35 11.50 -2.09
N ALA A 24 0.91 12.71 -1.89
CA ALA A 24 0.30 13.94 -2.37
C ALA A 24 0.21 13.98 -3.92
N ILE A 25 1.25 13.51 -4.62
CA ILE A 25 1.26 13.39 -6.07
C ILE A 25 0.18 12.42 -6.53
N GLU A 26 0.04 11.25 -5.88
CA GLU A 26 -1.00 10.28 -6.21
C GLU A 26 -2.41 10.80 -5.99
N LEU A 27 -2.65 11.54 -4.91
CA LEU A 27 -3.96 12.16 -4.69
C LEU A 27 -4.27 13.23 -5.74
N ALA A 28 -3.28 14.04 -6.13
CA ALA A 28 -3.43 15.02 -7.19
C ALA A 28 -3.75 14.34 -8.53
N TRP A 29 -3.00 13.28 -8.86
CA TRP A 29 -3.28 12.44 -10.03
C TRP A 29 -4.68 11.82 -9.95
N GLY A 30 -5.09 11.33 -8.78
CA GLY A 30 -6.43 10.79 -8.53
C GLY A 30 -7.53 11.80 -8.82
N ARG A 31 -7.36 13.07 -8.41
CA ARG A 31 -8.32 14.15 -8.73
C ARG A 31 -8.45 14.35 -10.24
N TRP A 32 -7.32 14.47 -10.95
CA TRP A 32 -7.32 14.65 -12.40
C TRP A 32 -7.94 13.44 -13.11
N ARG A 33 -7.55 12.22 -12.72
CA ARG A 33 -8.08 10.97 -13.26
C ARG A 33 -9.60 10.88 -13.09
N ARG A 34 -10.12 11.17 -11.89
CA ARG A 34 -11.57 11.13 -11.63
C ARG A 34 -12.32 12.15 -12.46
N TRP A 35 -11.78 13.37 -12.59
CA TRP A 35 -12.34 14.37 -13.49
C TRP A 35 -12.40 13.84 -14.93
N TRP A 36 -11.28 13.33 -15.45
CA TRP A 36 -11.21 12.80 -16.81
C TRP A 36 -12.19 11.65 -17.04
N LEU A 37 -12.30 10.71 -16.10
CA LEU A 37 -13.25 9.60 -16.19
C LEU A 37 -14.71 10.10 -16.23
N LYS A 38 -15.05 11.07 -15.39
CA LYS A 38 -16.39 11.67 -15.35
C LYS A 38 -16.73 12.38 -16.66
N THR A 39 -15.75 13.03 -17.27
CA THR A 39 -15.94 13.78 -18.53
C THR A 39 -16.02 12.86 -19.75
N PHE A 40 -15.14 11.85 -19.85
CA PHE A 40 -14.93 11.12 -21.10
C PHE A 40 -15.31 9.63 -21.05
N ARG A 41 -15.57 9.07 -19.87
CA ARG A 41 -15.76 7.61 -19.68
C ARG A 41 -17.02 7.28 -18.87
N GLY A 42 -18.13 7.96 -19.14
CA GLY A 42 -19.40 7.73 -18.43
C GLY A 42 -19.88 6.27 -18.44
N GLY A 43 -19.74 5.56 -19.57
CA GLY A 43 -20.10 4.15 -19.66
C GLY A 43 -19.27 3.23 -18.74
N TYR A 44 -17.98 3.52 -18.60
CA TYR A 44 -17.11 2.80 -17.66
C TYR A 44 -17.55 3.04 -16.21
N ILE A 45 -17.83 4.30 -15.84
CA ILE A 45 -18.26 4.64 -14.47
C ILE A 45 -19.58 3.94 -14.13
N ARG A 46 -20.57 3.94 -15.03
CA ARG A 46 -21.84 3.25 -14.80
C ARG A 46 -21.63 1.76 -14.54
N ARG A 47 -20.84 1.10 -15.40
CA ARG A 47 -20.48 -0.31 -15.22
C ARG A 47 -19.78 -0.55 -13.87
N MET A 48 -18.82 0.28 -13.51
CA MET A 48 -18.11 0.12 -12.23
C MET A 48 -19.03 0.37 -11.03
N ALA A 49 -19.98 1.30 -11.13
CA ALA A 49 -20.97 1.54 -10.09
C ALA A 49 -21.96 0.37 -9.92
N GLU A 50 -22.41 -0.24 -11.03
CA GLU A 50 -23.27 -1.43 -11.00
C GLU A 50 -22.56 -2.66 -10.39
N LEU A 51 -21.26 -2.82 -10.66
CA LEU A 51 -20.44 -3.91 -10.13
C LEU A 51 -19.91 -3.66 -8.71
N ARG A 52 -20.17 -2.49 -8.13
CA ARG A 52 -19.65 -2.12 -6.80
C ARG A 52 -20.53 -2.76 -5.74
N GLU A 53 -19.89 -3.53 -4.86
CA GLU A 53 -20.51 -4.00 -3.62
C GLU A 53 -20.26 -3.00 -2.49
N GLY A 54 -21.20 -2.89 -1.56
CA GLY A 54 -21.09 -2.01 -0.40
C GLY A 54 -21.26 -0.52 -0.72
N SER A 55 -21.10 0.33 0.30
CA SER A 55 -21.23 1.78 0.20
C SER A 55 -19.86 2.46 0.16
N ALA A 56 -19.77 3.54 -0.63
CA ALA A 56 -18.62 4.44 -0.65
C ALA A 56 -18.75 5.60 0.36
N ASP A 57 -19.81 5.61 1.17
CA ASP A 57 -19.99 6.60 2.24
C ASP A 57 -18.82 6.52 3.22
N GLY A 58 -18.35 7.68 3.69
CA GLY A 58 -17.15 7.80 4.52
C GLY A 58 -15.83 7.95 3.75
N ALA A 59 -15.80 7.67 2.44
CA ALA A 59 -14.63 7.94 1.62
C ALA A 59 -14.39 9.46 1.45
N PRO A 60 -13.13 9.94 1.54
CA PRO A 60 -12.81 11.37 1.44
C PRO A 60 -12.93 11.94 0.01
N HIS A 61 -13.10 11.06 -0.99
CA HIS A 61 -13.31 11.40 -2.39
C HIS A 61 -14.23 10.38 -3.05
N GLY A 62 -14.87 10.76 -4.15
CA GLY A 62 -15.72 9.85 -4.90
C GLY A 62 -14.97 8.61 -5.37
N VAL A 63 -15.46 7.43 -4.97
CA VAL A 63 -14.91 6.12 -5.34
C VAL A 63 -15.53 5.68 -6.67
N LEU A 64 -14.79 5.86 -7.77
CA LEU A 64 -15.27 5.53 -9.12
C LEU A 64 -14.88 4.12 -9.56
N ASP A 65 -13.72 3.63 -9.11
CA ASP A 65 -13.19 2.31 -9.42
C ASP A 65 -12.22 1.84 -8.30
N PRO A 66 -11.73 0.57 -8.32
CA PRO A 66 -10.89 0.01 -7.27
C PRO A 66 -9.62 0.81 -6.92
N ARG A 67 -9.13 1.68 -7.82
CA ARG A 67 -7.92 2.49 -7.55
C ARG A 67 -8.17 3.61 -6.56
N ASP A 68 -9.42 4.04 -6.38
CA ASP A 68 -9.76 5.08 -5.41
C ASP A 68 -9.73 4.57 -3.96
N LEU A 69 -9.72 3.25 -3.76
CA LEU A 69 -9.73 2.61 -2.44
C LEU A 69 -8.35 2.52 -1.76
N LYS A 70 -7.23 2.74 -2.47
CA LYS A 70 -5.86 2.58 -1.93
C LYS A 70 -5.68 3.26 -0.56
N TYR A 71 -6.28 4.43 -0.37
CA TYR A 71 -6.08 5.24 0.82
C TYR A 71 -7.29 5.35 1.76
N CYS A 72 -8.40 4.68 1.43
CA CYS A 72 -9.66 4.80 2.17
C CYS A 72 -10.47 3.50 2.23
N SER A 73 -9.87 2.35 1.95
CA SER A 73 -10.54 1.04 1.98
C SER A 73 -11.06 0.65 3.36
N THR A 74 -10.51 1.23 4.43
CA THR A 74 -11.01 1.02 5.81
C THR A 74 -12.11 2.01 6.20
N LEU A 75 -12.44 2.99 5.34
CA LEU A 75 -13.37 4.09 5.64
C LEU A 75 -14.74 3.93 5.01
N CYS A 76 -14.87 2.89 4.19
CA CYS A 76 -16.08 2.59 3.47
C CYS A 76 -16.13 1.08 3.22
N THR A 77 -17.28 0.57 2.83
CA THR A 77 -17.47 -0.86 2.51
C THR A 77 -17.37 -1.14 1.01
N ALA A 78 -17.15 -0.10 0.21
CA ALA A 78 -17.03 -0.19 -1.24
C ALA A 78 -15.92 -1.16 -1.64
N ARG A 79 -16.29 -2.17 -2.42
CA ARG A 79 -15.37 -3.17 -2.97
C ARG A 79 -15.87 -3.67 -4.33
N TRP A 80 -14.99 -4.36 -5.03
CA TRP A 80 -15.31 -5.07 -6.26
C TRP A 80 -14.84 -6.51 -6.12
N ALA A 81 -15.67 -7.45 -6.59
CA ALA A 81 -15.25 -8.84 -6.71
C ALA A 81 -13.98 -8.95 -7.57
N PRO A 82 -13.06 -9.90 -7.31
CA PRO A 82 -11.80 -10.00 -8.02
C PRO A 82 -11.94 -10.07 -9.56
N GLU A 83 -12.97 -10.74 -10.06
CA GLU A 83 -13.33 -10.83 -11.49
C GLU A 83 -13.79 -9.50 -12.10
N HIS A 84 -14.17 -8.53 -11.27
CA HIS A 84 -14.66 -7.22 -11.69
C HIS A 84 -13.63 -6.11 -11.51
N ASP A 85 -12.47 -6.38 -10.89
CA ASP A 85 -11.36 -5.44 -10.76
C ASP A 85 -10.50 -5.40 -12.05
N PRO A 86 -10.59 -4.34 -12.88
CA PRO A 86 -9.80 -4.23 -14.11
C PRO A 86 -8.30 -4.10 -13.86
N PHE A 87 -7.90 -3.84 -12.62
CA PHE A 87 -6.52 -3.59 -12.21
C PHE A 87 -5.91 -4.78 -11.46
N ARG A 88 -6.61 -5.92 -11.40
CA ARG A 88 -6.12 -7.15 -10.77
C ARG A 88 -4.82 -7.66 -11.37
N TRP A 89 -4.52 -7.35 -12.64
CA TRP A 89 -3.24 -7.71 -13.27
C TRP A 89 -2.02 -7.20 -12.47
N ARG A 90 -2.19 -6.15 -11.66
CA ARG A 90 -1.15 -5.62 -10.77
C ARG A 90 -0.74 -6.60 -9.67
N ASP A 91 -1.63 -7.50 -9.27
CA ASP A 91 -1.36 -8.54 -8.27
C ASP A 91 -0.44 -9.65 -8.82
N ASN A 92 -0.29 -9.73 -10.15
CA ASN A 92 0.59 -10.69 -10.81
C ASN A 92 2.00 -10.13 -11.09
N LEU A 93 2.25 -8.86 -10.75
CA LEU A 93 3.58 -8.29 -10.87
C LEU A 93 4.46 -8.79 -9.73
N PRO A 94 5.78 -8.91 -9.93
CA PRO A 94 6.72 -9.27 -8.85
C PRO A 94 6.97 -8.10 -7.86
N PHE A 95 6.09 -7.10 -7.83
CA PHE A 95 6.20 -5.88 -7.04
C PHE A 95 4.89 -5.62 -6.31
N THR A 96 4.97 -4.97 -5.16
CA THR A 96 3.77 -4.62 -4.38
C THR A 96 2.82 -3.74 -5.20
N ARG A 97 1.56 -4.20 -5.37
CA ARG A 97 0.48 -3.42 -6.01
C ARG A 97 0.33 -2.03 -5.40
N TRP A 98 0.48 -1.93 -4.08
CA TRP A 98 0.30 -0.69 -3.35
C TRP A 98 1.48 0.26 -3.52
N GLY A 99 2.69 -0.25 -3.76
CA GLY A 99 3.90 0.57 -3.98
C GLY A 99 4.18 0.92 -5.45
N LEU A 100 3.28 0.59 -6.38
CA LEU A 100 3.55 0.77 -7.82
C LEU A 100 3.75 2.24 -8.23
N ALA A 101 3.07 3.18 -7.58
CA ALA A 101 3.21 4.59 -7.92
C ALA A 101 4.55 5.14 -7.45
N GLU A 102 4.96 4.79 -6.24
CA GLU A 102 6.26 5.09 -5.65
C GLU A 102 7.38 4.48 -6.49
N LEU A 103 7.22 3.22 -6.89
CA LEU A 103 8.14 2.53 -7.80
C LEU A 103 8.26 3.24 -9.16
N GLN A 104 7.18 3.75 -9.73
CA GLN A 104 7.23 4.51 -10.99
C GLN A 104 7.90 5.88 -10.81
N LEU A 105 7.54 6.61 -9.75
CA LEU A 105 8.07 7.93 -9.45
C LEU A 105 9.58 7.91 -9.17
N MET A 106 10.07 6.86 -8.52
CA MET A 106 11.50 6.69 -8.24
C MET A 106 12.23 5.97 -9.38
N GLY A 107 11.61 4.93 -9.96
CA GLY A 107 12.21 4.04 -10.93
C GLY A 107 12.38 4.66 -12.32
N TYR A 108 11.38 5.38 -12.84
CA TYR A 108 11.50 5.96 -14.20
C TYR A 108 12.62 7.01 -14.31
N PRO A 109 12.78 7.96 -13.36
CA PRO A 109 13.92 8.87 -13.40
C PRO A 109 15.27 8.16 -13.34
N LEU A 110 15.40 7.13 -12.49
CA LEU A 110 16.65 6.36 -12.37
C LEU A 110 16.94 5.56 -13.65
N ALA A 111 15.92 4.94 -14.25
CA ALA A 111 16.05 4.25 -15.54
C ALA A 111 16.44 5.22 -16.66
N ALA A 112 15.77 6.38 -16.75
CA ALA A 112 16.08 7.41 -17.74
C ALA A 112 17.50 7.94 -17.58
N ALA A 113 17.94 8.23 -16.35
CA ALA A 113 19.30 8.66 -16.05
C ALA A 113 20.35 7.60 -16.42
N THR A 114 20.08 6.33 -16.08
CA THR A 114 20.94 5.19 -16.42
C THR A 114 21.11 5.07 -17.93
N ILE A 115 20.00 5.09 -18.68
CA ILE A 115 20.00 4.99 -20.15
C ILE A 115 20.70 6.21 -20.76
N ALA A 116 20.40 7.42 -20.30
CA ALA A 116 20.99 8.64 -20.84
C ALA A 116 22.51 8.68 -20.62
N LEU A 117 23.01 8.38 -19.42
CA LEU A 117 24.45 8.33 -19.15
C LEU A 117 25.13 7.22 -19.95
N ALA A 118 24.51 6.04 -20.06
CA ALA A 118 25.05 4.96 -20.86
C ALA A 118 25.09 5.29 -22.36
N ALA A 119 24.11 6.03 -22.88
CA ALA A 119 24.01 6.35 -24.30
C ALA A 119 24.86 7.57 -24.69
N LEU A 120 24.86 8.62 -23.87
CA LEU A 120 25.46 9.92 -24.20
C LEU A 120 26.92 10.06 -23.78
N CYS A 121 27.38 9.30 -22.79
CA CYS A 121 28.78 9.35 -22.38
C CYS A 121 29.66 8.40 -23.24
N CYS A 122 30.93 8.75 -23.38
CA CYS A 122 31.93 7.99 -24.13
C CYS A 122 33.13 7.62 -23.25
N GLY A 123 33.80 6.50 -23.60
CA GLY A 123 34.96 6.01 -22.87
C GLY A 123 34.66 5.76 -21.38
N PRO A 124 35.55 6.16 -20.45
CA PRO A 124 35.38 5.88 -19.02
C PRO A 124 34.18 6.61 -18.39
N TRP A 125 33.66 7.67 -19.01
CA TRP A 125 32.51 8.41 -18.48
C TRP A 125 31.21 7.60 -18.51
N ARG A 126 31.14 6.53 -19.33
CA ARG A 126 29.99 5.60 -19.35
C ARG A 126 29.79 4.89 -18.01
N TRP A 127 30.85 4.73 -17.22
CA TRP A 127 30.78 4.10 -15.90
C TRP A 127 29.92 4.90 -14.91
N LEU A 128 29.66 6.19 -15.17
CA LEU A 128 28.73 6.99 -14.37
C LEU A 128 27.29 6.41 -14.40
N ALA A 129 26.91 5.67 -15.43
CA ALA A 129 25.61 5.01 -15.51
C ALA A 129 25.42 3.90 -14.46
N ILE A 130 26.51 3.35 -13.89
CA ILE A 130 26.42 2.31 -12.84
C ILE A 130 25.67 2.85 -11.63
N VAL A 131 25.94 4.08 -11.20
CA VAL A 131 25.38 4.63 -9.96
C VAL A 131 23.84 4.64 -9.99
N PRO A 132 23.17 5.32 -10.95
CA PRO A 132 21.71 5.26 -11.03
C PRO A 132 21.18 3.86 -11.35
N GLY A 133 21.94 3.02 -12.06
CA GLY A 133 21.56 1.64 -12.35
C GLY A 133 21.51 0.76 -11.10
N VAL A 134 22.50 0.89 -10.21
CA VAL A 134 22.53 0.20 -8.91
C VAL A 134 21.40 0.71 -8.03
N MET A 135 21.18 2.03 -7.97
CA MET A 135 20.06 2.60 -7.21
C MET A 135 18.71 2.11 -7.73
N LEU A 136 18.53 2.01 -9.05
CA LEU A 136 17.34 1.42 -9.65
C LEU A 136 17.17 -0.04 -9.21
N GLY A 137 18.24 -0.82 -9.22
CA GLY A 137 18.24 -2.21 -8.74
C GLY A 137 17.79 -2.32 -7.28
N LEU A 138 18.28 -1.44 -6.40
CA LEU A 138 17.89 -1.39 -5.00
C LEU A 138 16.41 -1.01 -4.83
N VAL A 139 15.91 -0.03 -5.59
CA VAL A 139 14.49 0.35 -5.57
C VAL A 139 13.61 -0.82 -6.01
N LEU A 140 13.93 -1.46 -7.15
CA LEU A 140 13.20 -2.62 -7.64
C LEU A 140 13.18 -3.75 -6.60
N TRP A 141 14.32 -4.01 -5.97
CA TRP A 141 14.46 -5.05 -4.98
C TRP A 141 13.73 -4.70 -3.67
N PHE A 142 13.66 -3.44 -3.25
CA PHE A 142 12.91 -3.01 -2.07
C PHE A 142 11.39 -3.19 -2.25
N PHE A 143 10.86 -2.83 -3.43
CA PHE A 143 9.43 -2.95 -3.74
C PHE A 143 8.99 -4.35 -4.21
N ARG A 144 9.90 -5.34 -4.18
CA ARG A 144 9.59 -6.71 -4.60
C ARG A 144 8.49 -7.31 -3.73
N ASP A 145 7.63 -8.12 -4.35
CA ASP A 145 6.58 -8.83 -3.66
C ASP A 145 6.40 -10.24 -4.26
N PRO A 146 7.19 -11.23 -3.81
CA PRO A 146 7.10 -12.60 -4.33
C PRO A 146 5.80 -13.28 -3.87
N GLN A 147 5.28 -14.17 -4.71
CA GLN A 147 4.13 -15.01 -4.35
C GLN A 147 4.49 -15.94 -3.18
N ARG A 148 3.53 -16.14 -2.27
CA ARG A 148 3.71 -16.95 -1.06
C ARG A 148 2.66 -18.04 -1.00
N ILE A 149 3.06 -19.22 -0.53
CA ILE A 149 2.14 -20.29 -0.16
C ILE A 149 1.73 -20.05 1.29
N VAL A 150 0.46 -19.71 1.50
CA VAL A 150 -0.08 -19.41 2.84
C VAL A 150 -0.78 -20.67 3.37
N PRO A 151 -0.50 -21.10 4.62
CA PRO A 151 -1.28 -22.16 5.27
C PRO A 151 -2.78 -21.87 5.25
N GLN A 152 -3.60 -22.87 4.91
CA GLN A 152 -5.06 -22.70 4.73
C GLN A 152 -5.89 -23.10 5.97
N SER A 153 -5.25 -23.33 7.12
CA SER A 153 -5.99 -23.70 8.34
C SER A 153 -6.87 -22.54 8.82
N PRO A 154 -8.18 -22.76 9.07
CA PRO A 154 -9.09 -21.71 9.57
C PRO A 154 -8.67 -21.12 10.92
N GLU A 155 -7.93 -21.88 11.72
CA GLU A 155 -7.45 -21.47 13.05
C GLU A 155 -6.04 -20.86 13.01
N ALA A 156 -5.35 -20.92 11.86
CA ALA A 156 -4.01 -20.38 11.76
C ALA A 156 -4.00 -18.85 11.79
N ILE A 157 -3.12 -18.32 12.64
CA ILE A 157 -2.65 -16.93 12.58
C ILE A 157 -1.27 -16.99 11.93
N VAL A 158 -1.13 -16.41 10.74
CA VAL A 158 0.13 -16.43 9.98
C VAL A 158 0.96 -15.18 10.24
N SER A 159 2.25 -15.22 9.93
CA SER A 159 3.09 -14.02 10.05
C SER A 159 2.57 -12.90 9.14
N PRO A 160 2.34 -11.69 9.66
CA PRO A 160 1.85 -10.57 8.87
C PRO A 160 2.94 -9.95 7.96
N ALA A 161 4.21 -10.22 8.24
CA ALA A 161 5.34 -9.62 7.54
C ALA A 161 6.55 -10.58 7.51
N ASP A 162 7.50 -10.28 6.62
CA ASP A 162 8.85 -10.85 6.72
C ASP A 162 9.60 -10.22 7.91
N GLY A 163 10.64 -10.90 8.37
CA GLY A 163 11.51 -10.34 9.39
C GLY A 163 11.94 -11.36 10.43
N THR A 164 12.45 -10.84 11.53
CA THR A 164 12.84 -11.62 12.71
C THR A 164 11.93 -11.26 13.86
N ILE A 165 11.52 -12.24 14.66
CA ILE A 165 10.80 -11.97 15.91
C ILE A 165 11.76 -11.22 16.83
N ALA A 166 11.46 -9.95 17.08
CA ALA A 166 12.25 -9.09 17.96
C ALA A 166 11.84 -9.25 19.42
N GLU A 167 10.55 -9.51 19.67
CA GLU A 167 10.01 -9.68 21.00
C GLU A 167 8.70 -10.50 20.99
N VAL A 168 8.46 -11.21 22.09
CA VAL A 168 7.17 -11.81 22.44
C VAL A 168 6.94 -11.47 23.91
N VAL A 169 5.95 -10.63 24.18
CA VAL A 169 5.71 -10.07 25.52
C VAL A 169 4.25 -10.26 25.91
N GLU A 170 4.03 -10.80 27.10
CA GLU A 170 2.72 -10.77 27.75
C GLU A 170 2.55 -9.42 28.44
N LEU A 171 1.47 -8.72 28.10
CA LEU A 171 1.08 -7.46 28.69
C LEU A 171 -0.07 -7.73 29.66
N ASP A 172 0.06 -7.30 30.90
CA ASP A 172 -1.04 -7.37 31.88
C ASP A 172 -2.25 -6.56 31.44
N HIS A 173 -2.01 -5.48 30.68
CA HIS A 173 -3.04 -4.59 30.18
C HIS A 173 -2.64 -3.93 28.85
N TYR A 174 -3.57 -3.89 27.90
CA TYR A 174 -3.47 -3.17 26.63
C TYR A 174 -4.68 -2.26 26.44
N ASP A 175 -4.44 -0.95 26.37
CA ASP A 175 -5.47 0.10 26.44
C ASP A 175 -6.68 -0.11 25.52
N PHE A 176 -6.46 -0.59 24.29
CA PHE A 176 -7.56 -0.82 23.34
C PHE A 176 -8.43 -2.03 23.69
N LEU A 177 -7.81 -3.07 24.26
CA LEU A 177 -8.51 -4.31 24.64
C LEU A 177 -9.07 -4.25 26.07
N ASP A 178 -8.69 -3.24 26.86
CA ASP A 178 -9.04 -3.09 28.27
C ASP A 178 -8.75 -4.38 29.08
N GLY A 179 -7.60 -5.00 28.80
CA GLY A 179 -7.27 -6.31 29.35
C GLY A 179 -5.92 -6.86 28.88
N PRO A 180 -5.54 -8.07 29.33
CA PRO A 180 -4.26 -8.67 29.01
C PRO A 180 -4.12 -9.00 27.52
N ALA A 181 -2.90 -8.90 27.00
CA ALA A 181 -2.61 -9.12 25.58
C ALA A 181 -1.22 -9.73 25.36
N VAL A 182 -1.04 -10.43 24.24
CA VAL A 182 0.28 -10.88 23.78
C VAL A 182 0.74 -9.97 22.65
N ARG A 183 1.88 -9.30 22.83
CA ARG A 183 2.53 -8.48 21.81
C ARG A 183 3.64 -9.28 21.13
N ILE A 184 3.55 -9.38 19.81
CA ILE A 184 4.60 -10.00 18.97
C ILE A 184 5.20 -8.91 18.10
N GLY A 185 6.47 -8.58 18.35
CA GLY A 185 7.23 -7.61 17.57
C GLY A 185 8.02 -8.32 16.46
N ILE A 186 7.89 -7.83 15.23
CA ILE A 186 8.65 -8.34 14.08
C ILE A 186 9.52 -7.21 13.52
N PHE A 187 10.83 -7.43 13.48
CA PHE A 187 11.79 -6.50 12.91
C PHE A 187 12.01 -6.78 11.41
N LEU A 188 11.70 -5.78 10.58
CA LEU A 188 11.94 -5.79 9.15
C LEU A 188 13.27 -5.07 8.85
N SER A 189 14.35 -5.83 8.65
CA SER A 189 15.57 -5.30 8.01
C SER A 189 15.33 -4.87 6.56
N ILE A 190 16.22 -4.04 6.01
CA ILE A 190 16.21 -3.61 4.60
C ILE A 190 16.22 -4.78 3.60
N PHE A 191 16.63 -5.98 4.06
CA PHE A 191 16.66 -7.19 3.26
C PHE A 191 15.35 -7.95 3.19
N ASN A 192 14.34 -7.56 3.95
CA ASN A 192 13.03 -8.20 3.94
C ASN A 192 12.10 -7.59 2.88
N VAL A 193 11.01 -8.29 2.57
CA VAL A 193 9.91 -7.70 1.80
C VAL A 193 9.16 -6.72 2.70
N HIS A 194 9.09 -5.45 2.29
CA HIS A 194 8.46 -4.37 3.07
C HIS A 194 6.96 -4.27 2.78
N VAL A 195 6.25 -5.37 3.01
CA VAL A 195 4.79 -5.45 2.86
C VAL A 195 4.21 -6.14 4.08
N ASN A 196 3.36 -5.40 4.81
CA ASN A 196 2.60 -5.94 5.94
C ASN A 196 1.20 -6.33 5.46
N ARG A 197 0.74 -7.49 5.90
CA ARG A 197 -0.57 -8.08 5.57
C ARG A 197 -1.35 -8.40 6.84
N ALA A 198 -2.65 -8.58 6.70
CA ALA A 198 -3.45 -9.11 7.80
C ALA A 198 -3.04 -10.57 8.08
N PRO A 199 -2.76 -10.94 9.35
CA PRO A 199 -2.35 -12.30 9.71
C PRO A 199 -3.49 -13.32 9.69
N ARG A 200 -4.74 -12.84 9.59
CA ARG A 200 -5.98 -13.61 9.42
C ARG A 200 -7.09 -12.70 8.88
N ALA A 201 -8.20 -13.28 8.47
CA ALA A 201 -9.43 -12.52 8.24
C ALA A 201 -9.86 -11.83 9.55
N ALA A 202 -10.01 -10.50 9.49
CA ALA A 202 -10.37 -9.65 10.61
C ALA A 202 -11.02 -8.36 10.10
N THR A 203 -11.76 -7.69 10.97
CA THR A 203 -12.32 -6.36 10.72
C THR A 203 -11.50 -5.33 11.48
N VAL A 204 -11.08 -4.27 10.78
CA VAL A 204 -10.46 -3.11 11.43
C VAL A 204 -11.55 -2.35 12.16
N VAL A 205 -11.45 -2.27 13.48
CA VAL A 205 -12.43 -1.61 14.36
C VAL A 205 -11.94 -0.27 14.92
N ALA A 206 -10.62 -0.05 14.93
CA ALA A 206 -9.98 1.20 15.33
C ALA A 206 -8.63 1.36 14.64
N MET A 207 -8.16 2.61 14.53
CA MET A 207 -6.85 2.97 14.04
C MET A 207 -6.31 4.10 14.91
N ASP A 208 -5.06 3.99 15.35
CA ASP A 208 -4.37 5.05 16.09
C ASP A 208 -3.06 5.38 15.38
N TYR A 209 -2.70 6.66 15.33
CA TYR A 209 -1.48 7.16 14.69
C TYR A 209 -0.67 7.98 15.68
N LYS A 210 0.52 7.48 15.97
CA LYS A 210 1.52 8.16 16.79
C LYS A 210 2.67 8.60 15.88
N PRO A 211 2.90 9.93 15.69
CA PRO A 211 4.02 10.42 14.91
C PRO A 211 5.35 9.88 15.45
N GLY A 212 6.16 9.30 14.56
CA GLY A 212 7.45 8.73 14.94
C GLY A 212 8.58 9.77 14.96
N GLU A 213 9.63 9.48 15.71
CA GLU A 213 10.87 10.29 15.77
C GLU A 213 11.89 9.91 14.67
N PHE A 214 11.59 8.90 13.85
CA PHE A 214 12.45 8.39 12.77
C PHE A 214 13.86 7.98 13.24
N LEU A 215 13.95 7.41 14.44
CA LEU A 215 15.16 6.80 14.95
C LEU A 215 15.48 5.51 14.17
N ASN A 216 16.76 5.18 14.05
CA ASN A 216 17.18 3.89 13.51
C ASN A 216 16.77 2.78 14.49
N ALA A 217 16.18 1.72 13.94
CA ALA A 217 15.79 0.52 14.66
C ALA A 217 16.92 -0.53 14.66
#